data_AF-A0A8J8YCS4-F1
#
_entry.id   AF-A0A8J8YCS4-F1
#
_cell.length_a   1.000
_cell.length_b   1.000
_cell.length_c   1.000
_cell.angle_alpha   90.00
_cell.angle_beta   90.00
_cell.angle_gamma   90.00
#
_symmetry.space_group_name_H-M   'P 1'
#
loop_
_entity.id
_entity.type
_entity.pdbx_description
1 polymer ?
#
loop_
_entity_poly.entity_id
_entity_poly.type
_entity_poly.pdbx_seq_one_letter_code
_entity_poly.pdbx_strand_id
1 'polypeptide(L)' 'MRGPKRASKMRKLFNLSKDDVHKYVNTYRTFTTKNGKKRKRARITDKKKKIAKESEAAEYQNLLARG' A
#
# COMPACT_ATOMS: atom_id res chain seq x y z
N MET A 1 -15.36 -15.35 -5.09
CA MET A 1 -16.78 -15.00 -4.82
C MET A 1 -16.84 -13.78 -3.92
N ARG A 2 -17.70 -12.78 -4.19
CA ARG A 2 -17.81 -11.59 -3.34
C ARG A 2 -18.98 -11.74 -2.37
N GLY A 3 -18.70 -11.58 -1.07
CA GLY A 3 -19.73 -11.63 -0.02
C GLY A 3 -20.65 -10.39 -0.03
N PRO A 4 -21.65 -10.35 0.87
CA PRO A 4 -22.63 -9.27 0.90
C PRO A 4 -21.95 -7.90 1.09
N LYS A 5 -22.27 -6.93 0.21
CA LYS A 5 -21.61 -5.61 0.16
C LYS A 5 -22.38 -4.48 0.84
N ARG A 6 -23.72 -4.55 0.82
CA ARG A 6 -24.61 -3.52 1.36
C ARG A 6 -24.81 -3.75 2.85
N ALA A 7 -24.80 -2.66 3.62
CA ALA A 7 -24.92 -2.72 5.07
C ALA A 7 -26.24 -3.37 5.52
N SER A 8 -27.34 -3.14 4.82
CA SER A 8 -28.62 -3.80 5.11
C SER A 8 -28.54 -5.33 5.00
N LYS A 9 -27.91 -5.84 3.95
CA LYS A 9 -27.74 -7.30 3.73
C LYS A 9 -26.77 -7.93 4.74
N MET A 10 -25.73 -7.19 5.15
CA MET A 10 -24.83 -7.58 6.24
C MET A 10 -25.55 -7.63 7.58
N ARG A 11 -26.30 -6.57 7.92
CA ARG A 11 -27.09 -6.51 9.16
C ARG A 11 -28.09 -7.65 9.26
N LYS A 12 -28.78 -7.97 8.16
CA LYS A 12 -29.73 -9.09 8.10
C LYS A 12 -29.05 -10.45 8.27
N LEU A 13 -27.89 -10.68 7.65
CA LEU A 13 -27.22 -11.97 7.69
C LEU A 13 -26.59 -12.27 9.06
N PHE A 14 -26.11 -11.24 9.75
CA PHE A 14 -25.42 -11.35 11.03
C PHE A 14 -26.27 -10.90 12.24
N ASN A 15 -27.57 -10.65 12.03
CA ASN A 15 -28.50 -10.18 13.07
C ASN A 15 -28.01 -8.93 13.83
N LEU A 16 -27.42 -7.97 13.10
CA LEU A 16 -26.90 -6.72 13.67
C LEU A 16 -27.95 -5.62 13.62
N SER A 17 -28.11 -4.88 14.70
CA SER A 17 -29.12 -3.80 14.80
C SER A 17 -28.57 -2.46 14.28
N LYS A 18 -27.54 -1.91 14.91
CA LYS A 18 -26.87 -0.64 14.55
C LYS A 18 -25.34 -0.75 14.54
N ASP A 19 -24.81 -1.91 14.84
CA ASP A 19 -23.36 -2.12 14.94
C ASP A 19 -22.63 -1.93 13.61
N ASP A 20 -21.34 -1.62 13.72
CA ASP A 20 -20.47 -1.47 12.57
C ASP A 20 -20.32 -2.79 11.81
N VAL A 21 -20.80 -2.79 10.57
CA VAL A 21 -20.76 -3.95 9.68
C VAL A 21 -19.35 -4.24 9.16
N HIS A 22 -18.40 -3.30 9.23
CA HIS A 22 -17.07 -3.43 8.62
C HIS A 22 -16.24 -4.60 9.15
N LYS A 23 -16.44 -5.01 10.41
CA LYS A 23 -15.77 -6.18 11.01
C LYS A 23 -16.15 -7.49 10.31
N TYR A 24 -17.36 -7.54 9.74
CA TYR A 24 -17.94 -8.74 9.15
C TYR A 24 -17.87 -8.73 7.62
N VAL A 25 -17.52 -7.60 6.99
CA VAL A 25 -17.37 -7.57 5.53
C VAL A 25 -16.08 -8.29 5.15
N ASN A 26 -16.23 -9.48 4.58
CA ASN A 26 -15.16 -10.17 3.85
C ASN A 26 -14.84 -9.39 2.59
N THR A 27 -14.07 -8.32 2.75
CA THR A 27 -13.67 -7.46 1.66
C THR A 27 -12.27 -7.88 1.22
N TYR A 28 -12.09 -8.11 -0.07
CA TYR A 28 -10.81 -7.96 -0.78
C TYR A 28 -10.27 -6.52 -0.72
N ARG A 29 -10.41 -5.83 0.42
CA ARG A 29 -9.95 -4.46 0.61
C ARG A 29 -8.76 -4.57 1.51
N THR A 30 -7.59 -4.34 0.93
CA THR A 30 -6.38 -4.05 1.69
C THR A 30 -6.66 -2.81 2.53
N PHE A 31 -7.04 -3.01 3.79
CA PHE A 31 -6.88 -1.97 4.78
C PHE A 31 -5.38 -1.67 4.79
N THR A 32 -4.98 -0.48 4.35
CA THR A 32 -3.62 -0.03 4.63
C THR A 32 -3.54 0.21 6.13
N THR A 33 -3.29 -0.86 6.88
CA THR A 33 -2.96 -0.84 8.31
C THR A 33 -1.74 0.06 8.53
N LYS A 34 -1.34 0.34 9.78
CA LYS A 34 -0.05 1.02 10.06
C LYS A 34 1.11 0.38 9.25
N ASN A 35 1.04 -0.93 9.00
CA ASN A 35 2.02 -1.68 8.20
C ASN A 35 1.94 -1.36 6.70
N GLY A 36 0.77 -1.03 6.15
CA GLY A 36 0.62 -0.57 4.75
C GLY A 36 1.25 0.80 4.49
N LYS A 37 1.12 1.76 5.44
CA LYS A 37 1.82 3.05 5.38
C LYS A 37 3.34 2.88 5.49
N LYS A 38 3.81 1.98 6.38
CA LYS A 38 5.24 1.63 6.51
C LYS A 38 5.80 1.05 5.20
N ARG A 39 5.09 0.11 4.56
CA ARG A 39 5.47 -0.46 3.25
C ARG A 39 5.56 0.60 2.15
N LYS A 40 4.61 1.56 2.08
CA LYS A 40 4.66 2.64 1.08
C LYS A 40 5.87 3.56 1.29
N ARG A 41 6.20 3.90 2.55
CA ARG A 41 7.39 4.71 2.87
C ARG A 41 8.68 3.97 2.51
N ALA A 42 8.81 2.69 2.88
CA ALA A 42 9.96 1.86 2.52
C ALA A 42 10.21 1.82 1.00
N ARG A 43 9.15 1.63 0.20
CA ARG A 43 9.28 1.63 -1.27
C ARG A 43 9.83 2.95 -1.83
N ILE A 44 9.40 4.08 -1.26
CA ILE A 44 9.84 5.41 -1.71
C ILE A 44 11.31 5.62 -1.33
N THR A 45 11.71 5.23 -0.12
CA THR A 45 13.10 5.35 0.32
C THR A 45 14.03 4.47 -0.51
N ASP A 46 13.64 3.23 -0.82
CA ASP A 46 14.45 2.32 -1.63
C ASP A 46 14.60 2.82 -3.07
N LYS A 47 13.51 3.39 -3.63
CA LYS A 47 13.56 3.99 -4.97
C LYS A 47 14.51 5.20 -5.01
N LYS A 48 14.48 6.07 -3.98
CA LYS A 48 15.41 7.20 -3.88
C LYS A 48 16.87 6.75 -3.76
N LYS A 49 17.16 5.72 -2.97
CA LYS A 49 18.52 5.16 -2.83
C LYS A 49 19.06 4.61 -4.15
N LYS A 50 18.23 3.92 -4.94
CA LYS A 50 18.63 3.43 -6.27
C LYS A 50 19.00 4.56 -7.22
N ILE A 51 18.18 5.61 -7.26
CA ILE A 51 18.43 6.79 -8.11
C ILE A 51 19.73 7.49 -7.71
N ALA A 52 19.99 7.66 -6.40
CA ALA A 52 21.23 8.30 -5.93
C ALA A 52 22.50 7.51 -6.32
N LYS A 53 22.43 6.18 -6.32
CA LYS A 53 23.55 5.33 -6.76
C LYS A 53 23.83 5.47 -8.26
N GLU A 54 22.78 5.67 -9.06
CA GLU A 54 22.89 5.85 -10.50
C GLU A 54 23.48 7.21 -10.87
N SER A 55 23.15 8.28 -10.12
CA SER A 55 23.77 9.60 -10.31
C SER A 55 25.26 9.60 -10.00
N GLU A 56 25.70 8.89 -8.96
CA GLU A 56 27.12 8.75 -8.61
C GLU A 56 27.92 8.01 -9.71
N ALA A 57 27.34 6.96 -10.29
CA ALA A 57 27.93 6.25 -11.42
C ALA A 57 28.02 7.13 -12.67
N ALA A 58 27.02 7.97 -12.92
CA ALA A 58 27.02 8.91 -14.05
C ALA A 58 28.11 10.00 -13.89
N GLU A 59 28.34 10.50 -12.67
CA GLU A 59 29.41 11.45 -12.38
C GLU A 59 30.80 10.86 -12.65
N TYR A 60 31.02 9.60 -12.31
CA TYR A 60 32.30 8.91 -12.59
C TYR A 60 32.59 8.78 -14.09
N GLN A 61 31.58 8.44 -14.90
CA GLN A 61 31.73 8.37 -16.36
C GLN A 61 32.06 9.74 -16.97
N ASN A 62 31.45 10.82 -16.48
CA ASN A 62 31.75 12.18 -16.94
C ASN A 62 33.17 12.64 -16.57
N LEU A 63 33.70 12.19 -15.43
CA LEU A 63 35.08 12.47 -15.01
C LEU A 63 36.09 11.76 -15.92
N LEU A 64 35.84 10.48 -16.24
CA LEU A 64 36.67 9.70 -17.16
C LEU A 64 36.67 10.27 -18.58
N ALA A 65 35.52 10.78 -19.05
CA ALA A 65 35.41 11.40 -20.37
C ALA A 65 36.12 12.77 -20.47
N ARG A 66 36.63 13.31 -19.37
CA ARG A 66 37.29 14.63 -19.29
C ARG A 66 38.82 14.57 -19.29
N GLY A 67 39.40 13.38 -19.19
CA GLY A 67 40.84 13.12 -19.33
C GLY A 67 41.18 12.48 -20.66
#